data_AF-A0A935CSK3-F1
#
_entry.id   AF-A0A935CSK3-F1
#
_cell.length_a   1.000
_cell.length_b   1.000
_cell.length_c   1.000
_cell.angle_alpha   90.00
_cell.angle_beta   90.00
_cell.angle_gamma   90.00
#
_symmetry.space_group_name_H-M   'P 1'
#
loop_
_entity.id
_entity.type
_entity.pdbx_description
1 polymer ?
#
loop_
_entity_poly.entity_id
_entity_poly.type
_entity_poly.pdbx_seq_one_letter_code
_entity_poly.pdbx_strand_id
1 'polypeptide(L)'
;MSQESCRNPDYAGKPVLETISVKLRMFQWMLLPTLLVTANALYGWGALTQLTDLGPTAELSAKREGALTWTYMQGGRWLIERSGIQAAAVAHAELMFAPARNTLLANPALAMDVLHRAHYGFQHRLLLWSHWGAPLLWLLTAIAYVRRQKAIVSTRKLR
;
A
#
# COMPACT_ATOMS: atom_id res chain seq x y z
N MET A 1 -64.56 3.77 -33.76
CA MET A 1 -63.76 2.70 -33.14
C MET A 1 -62.35 2.74 -33.74
N SER A 2 -61.39 3.33 -33.03
CA SER A 2 -59.96 3.13 -33.28
C SER A 2 -59.21 3.56 -32.02
N GLN A 3 -58.85 2.57 -31.20
CA GLN A 3 -58.01 2.70 -30.01
C GLN A 3 -56.83 1.74 -30.16
N GLU A 4 -56.01 1.96 -31.19
CA GLU A 4 -54.69 1.36 -31.28
C GLU A 4 -53.65 2.46 -31.08
N SER A 5 -53.37 2.76 -29.82
CA SER A 5 -52.13 3.42 -29.45
C SER A 5 -51.69 2.89 -28.09
N CYS A 6 -51.42 1.58 -28.05
CA CYS A 6 -50.63 0.98 -26.98
C CYS A 6 -49.20 1.47 -27.14
N ARG A 7 -48.91 2.64 -26.55
CA ARG A 7 -47.53 3.05 -26.24
C ARG A 7 -46.89 1.93 -25.45
N ASN A 8 -45.90 1.30 -26.06
CA ASN A 8 -44.94 0.48 -25.36
C ASN A 8 -44.11 1.43 -24.48
N PRO A 9 -44.19 1.37 -23.14
CA PRO A 9 -43.19 2.05 -22.34
C PRO A 9 -41.92 1.22 -22.50
N ASP A 10 -41.01 1.73 -23.34
CA ASP A 10 -39.58 1.45 -23.22
C ASP A 10 -39.18 1.72 -21.77
N TYR A 11 -39.36 0.72 -20.92
CA TYR A 11 -38.72 0.64 -19.62
C TYR A 11 -37.24 0.46 -19.93
N ALA A 12 -36.58 1.60 -20.12
CA ALA A 12 -35.14 1.76 -20.14
C ALA A 12 -34.57 1.27 -18.79
N GLY A 13 -34.53 -0.06 -18.61
CA GLY A 13 -33.98 -0.76 -17.46
C GLY A 13 -32.46 -0.71 -17.42
N LYS A 14 -31.85 0.41 -17.81
CA LYS A 14 -30.39 0.58 -17.94
C LYS A 14 -29.66 1.37 -16.83
N PRO A 15 -30.25 2.10 -15.87
CA PRO A 15 -29.41 2.89 -14.97
C PRO A 15 -28.79 2.12 -13.79
N VAL A 16 -29.33 0.97 -13.39
CA VAL A 16 -28.92 0.31 -12.13
C VAL A 16 -27.71 -0.61 -12.33
N LEU A 17 -27.68 -1.41 -13.40
CA LEU A 17 -26.61 -2.38 -13.63
C LEU A 17 -25.27 -1.73 -14.02
N GLU A 18 -25.28 -0.67 -14.84
CA GLU A 18 -24.06 0.06 -15.20
C GLU A 18 -23.42 0.74 -13.98
N THR A 19 -24.22 1.39 -13.15
CA THR A 19 -23.71 2.11 -11.97
C THR A 19 -23.04 1.18 -10.94
N ILE A 20 -23.52 -0.06 -10.80
CA ILE A 20 -22.94 -1.07 -9.89
C ILE A 20 -21.58 -1.57 -10.42
N SER A 21 -21.46 -1.81 -11.73
CA SER A 21 -20.22 -2.25 -12.37
C SER A 21 -19.07 -1.23 -12.20
N VAL A 22 -19.37 0.06 -12.37
CA VAL A 22 -18.36 1.14 -12.25
C VAL A 22 -17.79 1.23 -10.83
N LYS A 23 -18.64 1.12 -9.79
CA LYS A 23 -18.21 1.25 -8.39
C LYS A 23 -17.36 0.07 -7.91
N LEU A 24 -17.65 -1.15 -8.39
CA LEU A 24 -16.84 -2.33 -8.06
C LEU A 24 -15.43 -2.25 -8.67
N ARG A 25 -15.34 -1.76 -9.92
CA ARG A 25 -14.05 -1.52 -10.59
C ARG A 25 -13.24 -0.46 -9.86
N MET A 26 -13.84 0.66 -9.43
CA MET A 26 -13.12 1.71 -8.68
C MET A 26 -12.43 1.17 -7.42
N PHE A 27 -13.08 0.29 -6.65
CA PHE A 27 -12.45 -0.31 -5.48
C PHE A 27 -11.24 -1.18 -5.84
N GLN A 28 -11.34 -2.00 -6.89
CA GLN A 28 -10.22 -2.82 -7.38
C GLN A 28 -9.04 -1.96 -7.86
N TRP A 29 -9.32 -0.86 -8.56
CA TRP A 29 -8.32 0.11 -9.04
C TRP A 29 -7.59 0.82 -7.90
N MET A 30 -8.21 0.98 -6.73
CA MET A 30 -7.54 1.55 -5.55
C MET A 30 -6.81 0.51 -4.72
N LEU A 31 -7.33 -0.72 -4.63
CA LEU A 31 -6.75 -1.77 -3.81
C LEU A 31 -5.38 -2.21 -4.32
N LEU A 32 -5.23 -2.43 -5.64
CA LEU A 32 -3.97 -2.90 -6.21
C LEU A 32 -2.78 -1.96 -5.93
N PRO A 33 -2.84 -0.65 -6.25
CA PRO A 33 -1.73 0.26 -5.93
C PRO A 33 -1.50 0.38 -4.43
N THR A 34 -2.56 0.32 -3.61
CA THR A 34 -2.43 0.30 -2.15
C THR A 34 -1.57 -0.87 -1.69
N LEU A 35 -1.84 -2.07 -2.20
CA LEU A 35 -1.07 -3.27 -1.88
C LEU A 35 0.37 -3.16 -2.36
N LEU A 36 0.61 -2.70 -3.59
CA LEU A 36 1.96 -2.57 -4.15
C LEU A 36 2.82 -1.57 -3.35
N VAL A 37 2.25 -0.40 -3.02
CA VAL A 37 2.95 0.62 -2.24
C VAL A 37 3.23 0.13 -0.82
N THR A 38 2.28 -0.57 -0.21
CA THR A 38 2.47 -1.19 1.11
C THR A 38 3.54 -2.28 1.08
N ALA A 39 3.53 -3.13 0.05
CA ALA A 39 4.54 -4.17 -0.13
C ALA A 39 5.94 -3.58 -0.33
N ASN A 40 6.06 -2.51 -1.11
CA ASN A 40 7.33 -1.80 -1.28
C ASN A 40 7.84 -1.19 0.05
N ALA A 41 6.95 -0.57 0.83
CA ALA A 41 7.30 -0.05 2.15
C ALA A 41 7.75 -1.16 3.11
N LEU A 42 6.98 -2.24 3.21
CA LEU A 42 7.32 -3.39 4.04
C LEU A 42 8.65 -4.02 3.60
N TYR A 43 8.83 -4.29 2.30
CA TYR A 43 10.04 -4.93 1.80
C TYR A 43 11.27 -4.04 1.97
N GLY A 44 11.21 -2.75 1.60
CA GLY A 44 12.37 -1.87 1.70
C GLY A 44 12.81 -1.61 3.15
N TRP A 45 11.86 -1.29 4.04
CA TRP A 45 12.18 -1.11 5.47
C TRP A 45 12.50 -2.43 6.17
N GLY A 46 11.86 -3.53 5.80
CA GLY A 46 12.18 -4.86 6.29
C GLY A 46 13.57 -5.31 5.85
N ALA A 47 13.97 -5.03 4.62
CA ALA A 47 15.30 -5.36 4.10
C ALA A 47 16.40 -4.62 4.88
N LEU A 48 16.17 -3.37 5.29
CA LEU A 48 17.10 -2.63 6.16
C LEU A 48 17.38 -3.37 7.48
N THR A 49 16.39 -4.06 8.06
CA THR A 49 16.56 -4.84 9.30
C THR A 49 17.49 -6.04 9.14
N GLN A 50 17.73 -6.49 7.90
CA GLN A 50 18.58 -7.64 7.59
C GLN A 50 20.06 -7.26 7.53
N LEU A 51 20.39 -5.96 7.48
CA LEU A 51 21.77 -5.48 7.55
C LEU A 51 22.28 -5.60 8.98
N THR A 52 23.35 -6.35 9.18
CA THR A 52 23.89 -6.67 10.52
C THR A 52 24.42 -5.44 11.26
N ASP A 53 24.87 -4.42 10.53
CA ASP A 53 25.46 -3.20 11.07
C ASP A 53 24.46 -2.06 11.19
N LEU A 54 23.61 -1.85 10.17
CA LEU A 54 22.63 -0.76 10.15
C LEU A 54 21.28 -1.13 10.76
N GLY A 55 20.86 -2.38 10.64
CA GLY A 55 19.52 -2.85 11.05
C GLY A 55 19.19 -2.53 12.50
N PRO A 56 20.01 -2.96 13.49
CA PRO A 56 19.75 -2.70 14.91
C PRO A 56 19.70 -1.19 15.24
N THR A 57 20.59 -0.40 14.63
CA THR A 57 20.64 1.05 14.82
C THR A 57 19.40 1.73 14.27
N ALA A 58 19.02 1.38 13.04
CA ALA A 58 17.82 1.89 12.40
C ALA A 58 16.56 1.50 13.18
N GLU A 59 16.47 0.27 13.70
CA GLU A 59 15.33 -0.16 14.51
C GLU A 59 15.19 0.61 15.81
N LEU A 60 16.30 0.83 16.52
CA LEU A 60 16.30 1.60 17.76
C LEU A 60 15.89 3.06 17.51
N SER A 61 16.38 3.67 16.44
CA SER A 61 15.98 5.02 16.03
C SER A 61 14.51 5.06 15.60
N ALA A 62 14.05 4.11 14.78
CA ALA A 62 12.65 3.99 14.35
C ALA A 62 11.69 3.81 15.53
N LYS A 63 12.07 3.01 16.53
CA LYS A 63 11.26 2.81 17.75
C LYS A 63 11.07 4.12 18.54
N ARG A 64 12.02 5.06 18.46
CA ARG A 64 11.97 6.35 19.16
C ARG A 64 11.25 7.43 18.36
N GLU A 65 11.50 7.50 17.06
CA GLU A 65 11.14 8.67 16.23
C GLU A 65 10.08 8.37 15.18
N GLY A 66 9.90 7.11 14.79
CA GLY A 66 9.08 6.71 13.64
C GLY A 66 8.31 5.43 13.87
N ALA A 67 7.23 5.49 14.64
CA ALA A 67 6.38 4.32 14.92
C ALA A 67 5.87 3.63 13.64
N LEU A 68 5.59 4.40 12.59
CA LEU A 68 5.17 3.88 11.29
C LEU A 68 6.32 3.11 10.61
N THR A 69 7.52 3.68 10.58
CA THR A 69 8.72 3.02 10.03
C THR A 69 9.01 1.74 10.78
N TRP A 70 8.97 1.78 12.12
CA TRP A 70 9.15 0.60 12.96
C TRP A 70 8.14 -0.50 12.62
N THR A 71 6.87 -0.14 12.40
CA THR A 71 5.84 -1.10 11.97
C THR A 71 6.17 -1.74 10.63
N TYR A 72 6.65 -0.96 9.65
CA TYR A 72 7.08 -1.51 8.37
C TYR A 72 8.31 -2.40 8.49
N MET A 73 9.27 -2.03 9.32
CA MET A 73 10.46 -2.85 9.60
C MET A 73 10.07 -4.22 10.17
N GLN A 74 9.20 -4.25 11.19
CA GLN A 74 8.78 -5.50 11.82
C GLN A 74 7.93 -6.36 10.89
N GLY A 75 6.95 -5.76 10.19
CA GLY A 75 6.13 -6.48 9.23
C GLY A 75 6.95 -7.00 8.05
N GLY A 76 7.89 -6.20 7.56
CA GLY A 76 8.80 -6.56 6.48
C GLY A 76 9.75 -7.69 6.86
N ARG A 77 10.36 -7.62 8.04
CA ARG A 77 11.19 -8.69 8.60
C ARG A 77 10.43 -10.00 8.65
N TRP A 78 9.23 -10.00 9.26
CA TRP A 78 8.40 -11.19 9.36
C TRP A 78 8.07 -11.78 7.98
N LEU A 79 7.77 -10.94 6.99
CA LEU A 79 7.52 -11.38 5.60
C LEU A 79 8.76 -12.01 4.95
N ILE A 80 9.93 -11.38 5.10
CA ILE A 80 11.20 -11.87 4.55
C ILE A 80 11.57 -13.21 5.18
N GLU A 81 11.45 -13.33 6.50
CA GLU A 81 11.68 -14.56 7.24
C GLU A 81 10.74 -15.68 6.77
N ARG A 82 9.46 -15.36 6.58
CA ARG A 82 8.45 -16.35 6.17
C ARG A 82 8.61 -16.81 4.72
N SER A 83 9.10 -15.94 3.85
CA SER A 83 9.25 -16.22 2.42
C SER A 83 10.61 -16.82 2.04
N GLY A 84 11.60 -16.80 2.94
CA GLY A 84 12.91 -17.38 2.68
C GLY A 84 13.79 -16.57 1.72
N ILE A 85 13.51 -15.27 1.56
CA ILE A 85 14.20 -14.37 0.61
C ILE A 85 15.29 -13.50 1.25
N GLN A 86 15.84 -13.91 2.40
CA GLN A 86 16.78 -13.12 3.21
C GLN A 86 17.98 -12.62 2.38
N ALA A 87 18.60 -13.49 1.59
CA ALA A 87 19.77 -13.11 0.78
C ALA A 87 19.45 -12.02 -0.23
N ALA A 88 18.28 -12.09 -0.88
CA ALA A 88 17.83 -11.07 -1.83
C ALA A 88 17.50 -9.75 -1.11
N ALA A 89 16.90 -9.82 0.09
CA ALA A 89 16.62 -8.66 0.91
C ALA A 89 17.90 -7.95 1.36
N VAL A 90 18.91 -8.68 1.83
CA VAL A 90 20.22 -8.12 2.21
C VAL A 90 20.88 -7.45 1.00
N ALA A 91 20.94 -8.12 -0.15
CA ALA A 91 21.53 -7.54 -1.36
C ALA A 91 20.80 -6.26 -1.80
N HIS A 92 19.46 -6.25 -1.71
CA HIS A 92 18.65 -5.08 -2.00
C HIS A 92 18.92 -3.92 -1.02
N ALA A 93 19.02 -4.21 0.28
CA ALA A 93 19.32 -3.22 1.31
C ALA A 93 20.73 -2.65 1.17
N GLU A 94 21.73 -3.48 0.90
CA GLU A 94 23.10 -3.01 0.61
C GLU A 94 23.10 -2.04 -0.57
N LEU A 95 22.41 -2.38 -1.68
CA LEU A 95 22.31 -1.48 -2.83
C LEU A 95 21.60 -0.15 -2.51
N MET A 96 20.56 -0.18 -1.67
CA MET A 96 19.77 1.01 -1.36
C MET A 96 20.44 1.92 -0.32
N PHE A 97 21.09 1.33 0.69
CA PHE A 97 21.58 2.05 1.86
C PHE A 97 23.10 2.17 1.92
N ALA A 98 23.86 1.52 1.02
CA ALA A 98 25.32 1.68 0.95
C ALA A 98 25.78 3.16 0.92
N PRO A 99 25.13 4.08 0.17
CA PRO A 99 25.54 5.49 0.17
C PRO A 99 25.33 6.19 1.51
N ALA A 100 24.39 5.70 2.34
CA ALA A 100 24.04 6.26 3.64
C ALA A 100 24.86 5.66 4.79
N ARG A 101 25.47 4.49 4.59
CA ARG A 101 26.08 3.66 5.64
C ARG A 101 27.02 4.44 6.54
N ASN A 102 27.98 5.16 5.96
CA ASN A 102 28.96 5.93 6.74
C ASN A 102 28.31 7.05 7.58
N THR A 103 27.31 7.74 7.03
CA THR A 103 26.59 8.80 7.75
C THR A 103 25.75 8.25 8.90
N LEU A 104 25.10 7.10 8.68
CA LEU A 104 24.27 6.43 9.69
C LEU A 104 25.10 5.85 10.83
N LEU A 105 26.26 5.25 10.51
CA LEU A 105 27.19 4.76 11.52
C LEU A 105 27.83 5.90 12.32
N ALA A 106 28.09 7.05 11.70
CA ALA A 106 28.62 8.22 12.39
C ALA A 106 27.59 8.88 13.33
N ASN A 107 26.30 8.83 12.99
CA ASN A 107 25.23 9.50 13.75
C ASN A 107 24.05 8.54 14.02
N PRO A 108 24.23 7.49 14.82
CA PRO A 108 23.22 6.45 15.01
C PRO A 108 21.93 6.97 15.67
N ALA A 109 22.05 8.02 16.50
CA ALA A 109 20.90 8.63 17.17
C ALA A 109 19.94 9.33 16.19
N LEU A 110 20.45 9.82 15.05
CA LEU A 110 19.70 10.57 14.05
C LEU A 110 19.44 9.74 12.78
N ALA A 111 19.56 8.42 12.87
CA ALA A 111 19.49 7.53 11.72
C ALA A 111 18.17 7.70 10.93
N MET A 112 17.04 7.83 11.62
CA MET A 112 15.76 8.07 10.96
C MET A 112 15.68 9.44 10.30
N ASP A 113 16.13 10.52 10.95
CA ASP A 113 16.11 11.85 10.33
C ASP A 113 16.97 11.89 9.06
N VAL A 114 18.15 11.27 9.11
CA VAL A 114 19.04 11.10 7.94
C VAL A 114 18.34 10.30 6.83
N LEU A 115 17.74 9.15 7.17
CA LEU A 115 17.05 8.30 6.20
C LEU A 115 15.80 8.96 5.59
N HIS A 116 15.12 9.87 6.29
CA HIS A 116 13.94 10.53 5.72
C HIS A 116 14.27 11.80 4.93
N ARG A 117 15.35 12.51 5.27
CA ARG A 117 15.74 13.75 4.59
C ARG A 117 16.66 13.53 3.41
N ALA A 118 17.56 12.56 3.49
CA ALA A 118 18.54 12.32 2.45
C ALA A 118 17.98 11.46 1.32
N HIS A 119 18.53 11.64 0.12
CA HIS A 119 18.07 10.98 -1.09
C HIS A 119 19.23 10.20 -1.70
N TYR A 120 19.29 8.90 -1.42
CA TYR A 120 20.40 8.02 -1.84
C TYR A 120 20.19 7.34 -3.19
N GLY A 121 19.13 7.71 -3.91
CA GLY A 121 18.83 7.19 -5.24
C GLY A 121 17.33 7.12 -5.51
N PHE A 122 16.97 6.64 -6.70
CA PHE A 122 15.58 6.50 -7.12
C PHE A 122 14.81 5.49 -6.25
N GLN A 123 15.41 4.35 -5.94
CA GLN A 123 14.79 3.29 -5.13
C GLN A 123 14.49 3.79 -3.70
N HIS A 124 15.44 4.48 -3.08
CA HIS A 124 15.23 5.10 -1.77
C HIS A 124 14.14 6.17 -1.81
N ARG A 125 14.10 6.98 -2.87
CA ARG A 125 13.02 7.96 -3.06
C ARG A 125 11.66 7.27 -3.17
N LEU A 126 11.54 6.20 -3.95
CA LEU A 126 10.31 5.41 -4.03
C LEU A 126 9.90 4.82 -2.67
N LEU A 127 10.87 4.38 -1.86
CA LEU A 127 10.61 3.90 -0.51
C LEU A 127 10.02 5.01 0.38
N LEU A 128 10.57 6.23 0.35
CA LEU A 128 10.04 7.38 1.08
C LEU A 128 8.64 7.79 0.60
N TRP A 129 8.41 7.78 -0.71
CA TRP A 129 7.07 7.98 -1.27
C TRP A 129 6.10 6.90 -0.79
N SER A 130 6.56 5.65 -0.69
CA SER A 130 5.72 4.53 -0.25
C SER A 130 5.43 4.57 1.24
N HIS A 131 6.37 5.07 2.03
CA HIS A 131 6.22 5.23 3.48
C HIS A 131 4.98 6.06 3.82
N TRP A 132 4.81 7.22 3.18
CA TRP A 132 3.64 8.10 3.35
C TRP A 132 2.47 7.76 2.42
N GLY A 133 2.76 7.21 1.24
CA GLY A 133 1.76 6.84 0.25
C GLY A 133 0.88 5.68 0.70
N ALA A 134 1.46 4.67 1.38
CA ALA A 134 0.73 3.50 1.86
C ALA A 134 -0.45 3.87 2.79
N PRO A 135 -0.27 4.62 3.90
CA PRO A 135 -1.38 4.93 4.80
C PRO A 135 -2.44 5.81 4.12
N LEU A 136 -2.04 6.74 3.25
CA LEU A 136 -2.97 7.56 2.48
C LEU A 136 -3.81 6.72 1.50
N LEU A 137 -3.19 5.79 0.80
CA LEU A 137 -3.88 4.88 -0.12
C LEU A 137 -4.80 3.91 0.61
N TRP A 138 -4.41 3.42 1.79
CA TRP A 138 -5.28 2.63 2.65
C TRP A 138 -6.51 3.42 3.09
N LEU A 139 -6.35 4.69 3.47
CA LEU A 139 -7.46 5.56 3.82
C LEU A 139 -8.42 5.76 2.62
N LEU A 140 -7.88 6.04 1.43
CA LEU A 140 -8.68 6.19 0.21
C LEU A 140 -9.42 4.88 -0.14
N THR A 141 -8.74 3.74 -0.02
CA THR A 141 -9.32 2.42 -0.24
C THR A 141 -10.42 2.11 0.76
N ALA A 142 -10.25 2.48 2.03
CA ALA A 142 -11.28 2.35 3.06
C ALA A 142 -12.50 3.22 2.76
N ILE A 143 -12.30 4.47 2.32
CA ILE A 143 -13.40 5.36 1.89
C ILE A 143 -14.13 4.75 0.70
N ALA A 144 -13.41 4.28 -0.33
CA ALA A 144 -14.00 3.62 -1.49
C ALA A 144 -14.76 2.35 -1.11
N TYR A 145 -14.22 1.57 -0.16
CA TYR A 145 -14.86 0.38 0.38
C TYR A 145 -16.18 0.70 1.09
N VAL A 146 -16.22 1.74 1.92
CA VAL A 146 -17.45 2.14 2.62
C VAL A 146 -18.48 2.73 1.64
N ARG A 147 -18.03 3.48 0.64
CA ARG A 147 -18.91 4.05 -0.40
C ARG A 147 -19.39 3.04 -1.44
N ARG A 148 -18.87 1.81 -1.44
CA ARG A 148 -19.33 0.77 -2.35
C ARG A 148 -20.78 0.44 -2.01
N GLN A 149 -21.69 0.62 -2.96
CA GLN A 149 -23.06 0.18 -2.79
C GLN A 149 -23.05 -1.35 -2.79
N LYS A 150 -23.31 -1.96 -1.63
CA LYS A 150 -23.56 -3.40 -1.55
C LYS A 150 -24.81 -3.66 -2.38
N ALA A 151 -24.66 -4.29 -3.55
CA ALA A 151 -25.80 -4.70 -4.35
C ALA A 151 -26.60 -5.74 -3.55
N ILE A 152 -27.67 -5.31 -2.89
CA ILE A 152 -28.63 -6.22 -2.27
C ILE A 152 -29.41 -6.82 -3.44
N VAL A 153 -28.97 -7.98 -3.90
CA VAL A 153 -29.75 -8.78 -4.85
C VAL A 153 -30.99 -9.24 -4.10
N SER A 154 -32.10 -8.53 -4.28
CA SER A 154 -33.41 -8.97 -3.82
C SER A 154 -33.74 -10.29 -4.51
N THR A 155 -33.71 -11.40 -3.78
CA THR A 155 -34.06 -12.75 -4.25
C THR A 155 -35.56 -12.92 -4.51
N ARG A 156 -36.35 -11.83 -4.55
CA ARG A 156 -37.83 -11.84 -4.61
C ARG A 156 -38.44 -12.18 -5.98
N LYS A 157 -37.68 -12.73 -6.93
CA LYS A 157 -38.20 -13.15 -8.25
C LYS A 157 -37.94 -14.63 -8.60
N LEU A 158 -37.89 -15.50 -7.59
CA LEU A 158 -37.86 -16.95 -7.79
C LEU A 158 -39.14 -17.64 -7.29
N ARG A 159 -40.29 -16.96 -7.35
CA ARG A 159 -41.60 -17.58 -7.07
C ARG A 159 -42.66 -17.10 -8.03
#